data_AF-A0A3D0KQA9-F1
#
_entry.id   AF-A0A3D0KQA9-F1
#
_cell.length_a   1.000
_cell.length_b   1.000
_cell.length_c   1.000
_cell.angle_alpha   90.00
_cell.angle_beta   90.00
_cell.angle_gamma   90.00
#
_symmetry.space_group_name_H-M   'P 1'
#
loop_
_entity.id
_entity.type
_entity.pdbx_description
1 polymer ?
#
loop_
_entity_poly.entity_id
_entity_poly.type
_entity_poly.pdbx_seq_one_letter_code
_entity_poly.pdbx_strand_id
1 'polypeptide(L)'
;MEAYIPQGRFTLQWHITHRCNLRCRHCYQDDYSAFEGRAQLEKILDQYTELLTENKFKGLLNVTGGEPLTHPDLYWLLKTAADRGISTGVLTNGTLIGVEEAKKLRACGVDYVQISLDGCEKTHDEIRGKGSFDKAVRGINALK
;
A
#
# COMPACT_ATOMS: atom_id res chain seq x y z
N MET A 1 6.86 -34.47 15.26
CA MET A 1 7.28 -34.06 13.90
C MET A 1 7.23 -32.55 13.90
N GLU A 2 8.36 -31.89 14.15
CA GLU A 2 8.41 -30.43 14.18
C GLU A 2 8.22 -29.92 12.74
N ALA A 3 7.19 -29.09 12.53
CA ALA A 3 6.97 -28.46 11.24
C ALA A 3 8.21 -27.61 10.92
N TYR A 4 8.80 -27.84 9.75
CA TYR A 4 9.81 -26.95 9.20
C TYR A 4 9.16 -25.58 8.98
N ILE A 5 9.38 -24.65 9.92
CA ILE A 5 8.98 -23.26 9.78
C ILE A 5 10.11 -22.61 8.97
N PRO A 6 9.92 -22.25 7.69
CA PRO A 6 10.91 -21.46 7.00
C PRO A 6 11.14 -20.21 7.86
N GLN A 7 12.38 -19.75 7.99
CA GLN A 7 12.67 -18.41 8.54
C GLN A 7 12.15 -17.29 7.61
N GLY A 8 10.99 -17.50 7.00
CA GLY A 8 10.41 -16.74 5.92
C GLY A 8 9.37 -15.77 6.44
N ARG A 9 9.34 -14.61 5.80
CA ARG A 9 8.32 -13.60 5.99
C ARG A 9 7.06 -14.02 5.22
N PHE A 10 5.92 -14.14 5.89
CA PHE A 10 4.64 -14.35 5.19
C PHE A 10 4.12 -12.99 4.74
N THR A 11 3.91 -12.80 3.44
CA THR A 11 3.50 -11.51 2.88
C THR A 11 2.03 -11.53 2.49
N LEU A 12 1.25 -10.57 2.98
CA LEU A 12 -0.09 -10.27 2.51
C LEU A 12 -0.02 -9.05 1.59
N GLN A 13 -0.29 -9.22 0.29
CA GLN A 13 -0.49 -8.13 -0.65
C GLN A 13 -1.98 -7.89 -0.81
N TRP A 14 -2.46 -6.73 -0.36
CA TRP A 14 -3.89 -6.49 -0.19
C TRP A 14 -4.36 -5.26 -0.94
N HIS A 15 -5.26 -5.49 -1.91
CA HIS A 15 -5.97 -4.48 -2.64
C HIS A 15 -7.18 -3.98 -1.84
N ILE A 16 -6.99 -2.97 -0.98
CA ILE A 16 -8.05 -2.50 -0.06
C ILE A 16 -9.10 -1.61 -0.74
N THR A 17 -8.82 -1.14 -1.96
CA THR A 17 -9.74 -0.33 -2.76
C THR A 17 -9.50 -0.53 -4.24
N HIS A 18 -10.54 -0.30 -5.04
CA HIS A 18 -10.44 -0.11 -6.49
C HIS A 18 -10.43 1.38 -6.87
N ARG A 19 -10.76 2.28 -5.94
CA ARG A 19 -10.70 3.73 -6.19
C ARG A 19 -9.27 4.13 -6.52
N CYS A 20 -9.13 4.88 -7.62
CA CYS A 20 -7.86 5.43 -8.06
C CYS A 20 -8.09 6.83 -8.64
N ASN A 21 -7.15 7.73 -8.39
CA ASN A 21 -7.16 9.09 -8.96
C ASN A 21 -6.56 9.15 -10.38
N LEU A 22 -6.08 8.02 -10.92
CA LEU A 22 -5.54 7.90 -12.28
C LEU A 22 -6.34 6.86 -13.11
N ARG A 23 -6.14 6.87 -14.44
CA ARG A 23 -6.73 5.91 -15.40
C ARG A 23 -5.63 5.42 -16.36
N CYS A 24 -4.72 4.62 -15.82
CA CYS A 24 -3.51 4.21 -16.54
C CYS A 24 -3.87 3.26 -17.70
N ARG A 25 -3.18 3.38 -18.84
CA ARG A 25 -3.45 2.59 -20.05
C ARG A 25 -3.25 1.08 -19.88
N HIS A 26 -2.38 0.65 -18.96
CA HIS A 26 -2.09 -0.76 -18.67
C HIS A 26 -2.84 -1.31 -17.46
N CYS A 27 -3.70 -0.50 -16.82
CA CYS A 27 -4.36 -0.91 -15.60
C CYS A 27 -5.29 -2.09 -15.88
N TYR A 28 -5.16 -3.15 -15.10
CA TYR A 28 -6.03 -4.32 -15.19
C TYR A 28 -7.38 -4.12 -14.47
N GLN A 29 -7.57 -3.02 -13.72
CA GLN A 29 -8.85 -2.68 -13.10
C GLN A 29 -9.75 -1.90 -14.07
N ASP A 30 -11.02 -2.28 -14.11
CA ASP A 30 -12.09 -1.70 -14.93
C ASP A 30 -13.17 -1.00 -14.08
N ASP A 31 -13.44 -1.49 -12.87
CA ASP A 31 -14.22 -0.80 -11.83
C ASP A 31 -13.31 0.01 -10.90
N TYR A 32 -13.64 1.29 -10.68
CA TYR A 32 -12.90 2.24 -9.85
C TYR A 32 -13.74 2.81 -8.69
N SER A 33 -14.83 2.16 -8.32
CA SER A 33 -15.78 2.66 -7.31
C SER A 33 -15.68 1.93 -5.98
N ALA A 34 -15.35 0.64 -5.99
CA ALA A 34 -15.37 -0.21 -4.81
C ALA A 34 -14.23 0.07 -3.81
N PHE A 35 -14.51 -0.17 -2.53
CA PHE A 35 -13.50 -0.24 -1.47
C PHE A 35 -14.01 -1.08 -0.29
N GLU A 36 -13.09 -1.63 0.49
CA GLU A 36 -13.43 -2.40 1.68
C GLU A 36 -13.78 -1.48 2.86
N GLY A 37 -14.91 -1.75 3.50
CA GLY A 37 -15.30 -1.02 4.72
C GLY A 37 -14.38 -1.36 5.89
N ARG A 38 -14.30 -0.45 6.85
CA ARG A 38 -13.46 -0.57 8.05
C ARG A 38 -13.60 -1.91 8.80
N ALA A 39 -14.82 -2.42 8.98
CA ALA A 39 -15.06 -3.70 9.65
C ALA A 39 -14.44 -4.90 8.90
N GLN A 40 -14.41 -4.84 7.57
CA GLN A 40 -13.77 -5.87 6.75
C GLN A 40 -12.24 -5.81 6.88
N LEU A 41 -11.68 -4.59 6.92
CA LEU A 41 -10.24 -4.39 7.15
C LEU A 41 -9.80 -4.94 8.52
N GLU A 42 -10.55 -4.64 9.58
CA GLU A 42 -10.30 -5.17 10.93
C GLU A 42 -10.31 -6.69 10.92
N LYS A 43 -11.38 -7.29 10.37
CA LYS A 43 -11.53 -8.75 10.31
C LYS A 43 -10.37 -9.45 9.59
N ILE A 44 -9.97 -8.97 8.42
CA ILE A 44 -8.87 -9.61 7.66
C ILE A 44 -7.53 -9.40 8.37
N LEU A 45 -7.29 -8.21 8.96
CA LEU A 45 -6.06 -7.97 9.71
C LEU A 45 -5.97 -8.87 10.94
N ASP A 46 -7.08 -9.12 11.64
CA ASP A 46 -7.17 -10.06 12.76
C ASP A 46 -6.82 -11.48 12.30
N GLN A 47 -7.48 -11.97 11.25
CA GLN A 47 -7.20 -13.29 10.67
C GLN A 47 -5.75 -13.45 10.22
N TYR A 48 -5.16 -12.40 9.64
CA TYR A 48 -3.76 -12.41 9.25
C TYR A 48 -2.85 -12.46 10.49
N THR A 49 -3.17 -11.72 11.54
CA THR A 49 -2.40 -11.71 12.80
C THR A 49 -2.44 -13.08 13.49
N GLU A 50 -3.62 -13.72 13.52
CA GLU A 50 -3.80 -15.09 14.03
C GLU A 50 -2.92 -16.08 13.24
N LEU A 51 -3.00 -16.06 11.91
CA LEU A 51 -2.20 -16.91 11.04
C LEU A 51 -0.70 -16.75 11.30
N LEU A 52 -0.22 -15.51 11.45
CA LEU A 52 1.19 -15.25 11.75
C LEU A 52 1.59 -15.83 13.12
N THR A 53 0.73 -15.66 14.12
CA THR A 53 1.00 -16.09 15.50
C THR A 53 1.04 -17.61 15.62
N GLU A 54 0.04 -18.30 15.07
CA GLU A 54 -0.08 -19.76 15.11
C GLU A 54 1.12 -20.45 14.45
N ASN A 55 1.61 -19.87 13.35
CA ASN A 55 2.69 -20.43 12.55
C ASN A 55 4.07 -19.83 12.87
N LYS A 56 4.14 -18.89 13.83
CA LYS A 56 5.36 -18.16 14.22
C LYS A 56 6.06 -17.47 13.03
N PHE A 57 5.28 -16.93 12.10
CA PHE A 57 5.80 -16.19 10.94
C PHE A 57 6.06 -14.72 11.27
N LYS A 58 7.02 -14.12 10.58
CA LYS A 58 7.12 -12.64 10.51
C LYS A 58 6.18 -12.13 9.41
N GLY A 59 5.37 -11.13 9.73
CA GLY A 59 4.42 -10.55 8.77
C GLY A 59 5.02 -9.44 7.91
N LEU A 60 4.60 -9.37 6.65
CA LEU A 60 4.65 -8.16 5.84
C LEU A 60 3.26 -7.90 5.25
N LEU A 61 2.72 -6.71 5.51
CA LEU A 61 1.53 -6.19 4.88
C LEU A 61 1.90 -5.18 3.79
N ASN A 62 1.66 -5.55 2.53
CA ASN A 62 1.75 -4.63 1.39
C ASN A 62 0.35 -4.12 1.03
N VAL A 63 0.08 -2.87 1.35
CA VAL A 63 -1.20 -2.21 1.03
C VAL A 63 -1.12 -1.60 -0.36
N THR A 64 -2.09 -1.97 -1.21
CA THR A 64 -2.21 -1.54 -2.60
C THR A 64 -3.70 -1.45 -2.97
N GLY A 65 -4.04 -1.48 -4.27
CA GLY A 65 -5.41 -1.35 -4.77
C GLY A 65 -5.43 -0.65 -6.13
N GLY A 66 -6.42 0.22 -6.30
CA GLY A 66 -6.34 1.34 -7.22
C GLY A 66 -5.27 2.32 -6.76
N GLU A 67 -5.62 3.22 -5.84
CA GLU A 67 -4.66 4.08 -5.12
C GLU A 67 -4.96 4.04 -3.62
N PRO A 68 -4.10 3.41 -2.78
CA PRO A 68 -4.37 3.27 -1.36
C PRO A 68 -4.53 4.60 -0.63
N LEU A 69 -3.86 5.68 -1.05
CA LEU A 69 -4.01 7.01 -0.43
C LEU A 69 -5.41 7.63 -0.61
N THR A 70 -6.28 7.04 -1.43
CA THR A 70 -7.69 7.45 -1.54
C THR A 70 -8.60 6.75 -0.52
N HIS A 71 -8.09 5.77 0.24
CA HIS A 71 -8.87 5.03 1.22
C HIS A 71 -8.96 5.78 2.56
N PRO A 72 -10.15 6.03 3.14
CA PRO A 72 -10.32 6.81 4.37
C PRO A 72 -9.61 6.18 5.58
N ASP A 73 -9.60 4.84 5.67
CA ASP A 73 -8.97 4.09 6.75
C ASP A 73 -7.52 3.64 6.50
N LEU A 74 -6.84 4.13 5.45
CA LEU A 74 -5.45 3.69 5.14
C LEU A 74 -4.54 3.83 6.36
N TYR A 75 -4.48 5.03 6.96
CA TYR A 75 -3.56 5.33 8.05
C TYR A 75 -3.85 4.52 9.30
N TRP A 76 -5.13 4.25 9.56
CA TRP A 76 -5.51 3.36 10.66
C TRP A 76 -5.02 1.94 10.40
N LEU A 77 -5.22 1.40 9.19
CA LEU A 77 -4.81 0.03 8.84
C LEU A 77 -3.30 -0.14 9.02
N LEU A 78 -2.53 0.81 8.49
CA LEU A 78 -1.06 0.82 8.59
C LEU A 78 -0.60 0.89 10.05
N LYS A 79 -1.13 1.84 10.83
CA LYS A 79 -0.77 2.00 12.25
C LYS A 79 -1.11 0.75 13.05
N THR A 80 -2.28 0.16 12.82
CA THR A 80 -2.74 -1.03 13.54
C THR A 80 -1.89 -2.25 13.20
N ALA A 81 -1.51 -2.42 11.93
CA ALA A 81 -0.59 -3.48 11.54
C ALA A 81 0.80 -3.30 12.17
N ALA A 82 1.35 -2.09 12.12
CA ALA A 82 2.64 -1.77 12.75
C ALA A 82 2.63 -2.00 14.26
N ASP A 83 1.55 -1.61 14.97
CA ASP A 83 1.39 -1.84 16.41
C ASP A 83 1.32 -3.33 16.78
N ARG A 84 0.91 -4.18 15.83
CA ARG A 84 0.92 -5.65 15.97
C ARG A 84 2.28 -6.28 15.62
N GLY A 85 3.29 -5.46 15.33
CA GLY A 85 4.63 -5.93 14.94
C GLY A 85 4.71 -6.46 13.51
N ILE A 86 3.73 -6.14 12.66
CA ILE A 86 3.72 -6.50 11.24
C ILE A 86 4.44 -5.39 10.46
N SER A 87 5.44 -5.75 9.65
CA SER A 87 6.06 -4.78 8.74
C SER A 87 5.05 -4.30 7.71
N THR A 88 5.09 -3.03 7.30
CA THR A 88 4.14 -2.45 6.36
C THR A 88 4.82 -1.77 5.17
N GLY A 89 4.27 -2.00 3.98
CA GLY A 89 4.66 -1.35 2.74
C GLY A 89 3.46 -0.74 2.04
N VAL A 90 3.62 0.45 1.44
CA VAL A 90 2.57 1.10 0.64
C VAL A 90 3.00 1.16 -0.82
N LEU A 91 2.19 0.55 -1.70
CA LEU A 91 2.38 0.60 -3.16
C LEU A 91 1.42 1.64 -3.72
N THR A 92 1.96 2.70 -4.33
CA THR A 92 1.19 3.89 -4.70
C THR A 92 1.66 4.44 -6.06
N ASN A 93 0.78 5.18 -6.73
CA ASN A 93 1.18 6.01 -7.87
C ASN A 93 1.98 7.26 -7.45
N GLY A 94 2.05 7.55 -6.14
CA GLY A 94 2.87 8.62 -5.57
C GLY A 94 2.34 10.04 -5.80
N THR A 95 1.30 10.21 -6.61
CA THR A 95 0.83 11.54 -7.03
C THR A 95 0.08 12.32 -5.95
N LEU A 96 -0.35 11.63 -4.89
CA LEU A 96 -1.03 12.20 -3.72
C LEU A 96 -0.09 12.41 -2.54
N ILE A 97 1.19 12.05 -2.64
CA ILE A 97 2.14 12.20 -1.54
C ILE A 97 2.67 13.63 -1.52
N GLY A 98 2.19 14.41 -0.54
CA GLY A 98 2.82 15.65 -0.09
C GLY A 98 3.61 15.46 1.20
N VAL A 99 4.09 16.57 1.77
CA VAL A 99 4.80 16.60 3.06
C VAL A 99 3.93 16.04 4.19
N GLU A 100 2.63 16.34 4.18
CA GLU A 100 1.72 15.89 5.23
C GLU A 100 1.42 14.39 5.15
N GLU A 101 1.20 13.86 3.94
CA GLU A 101 1.04 12.42 3.72
C GLU A 101 2.31 11.66 4.09
N ALA A 102 3.49 12.18 3.72
CA ALA A 102 4.77 11.58 4.10
C ALA A 102 4.95 11.51 5.62
N LYS A 103 4.61 12.59 6.35
CA LYS A 103 4.63 12.59 7.83
C LYS A 103 3.65 11.57 8.41
N LYS A 104 2.42 11.49 7.88
CA LYS A 104 1.42 10.52 8.34
C LYS A 104 1.89 9.08 8.12
N LEU A 105 2.42 8.77 6.94
CA LEU A 105 2.98 7.43 6.63
C LEU A 105 4.12 7.07 7.60
N ARG A 106 5.04 8.00 7.86
CA ARG A 106 6.11 7.80 8.87
C ARG A 106 5.54 7.58 10.27
N ALA A 107 4.59 8.40 10.69
CA ALA A 107 3.94 8.28 12.01
C ALA A 107 3.14 6.97 12.16
N CYS A 108 2.63 6.41 11.07
CA CYS A 108 1.99 5.10 11.03
C CYS A 108 2.96 3.92 11.15
N GLY A 109 4.28 4.15 11.09
CA GLY A 109 5.28 3.07 11.13
C GLY A 109 5.45 2.34 9.80
N VAL A 110 5.23 3.03 8.66
CA VAL A 110 5.48 2.45 7.33
C VAL A 110 6.97 2.22 7.11
N ASP A 111 7.35 0.97 6.80
CA ASP A 111 8.74 0.58 6.57
C ASP A 111 9.25 1.06 5.21
N TYR A 112 8.39 1.01 4.18
CA TYR A 112 8.74 1.48 2.85
C TYR A 112 7.54 1.92 2.02
N VAL A 113 7.81 2.79 1.05
CA VAL A 113 6.85 3.19 0.03
C VAL A 113 7.42 2.85 -1.34
N GLN A 114 6.65 2.13 -2.15
CA GLN A 114 6.97 1.82 -3.54
C GLN A 114 6.15 2.74 -4.44
N ILE A 115 6.84 3.64 -5.15
CA ILE A 115 6.21 4.57 -6.09
C ILE A 115 6.34 4.02 -7.51
N SER A 116 5.22 3.98 -8.21
CA SER A 116 5.16 3.50 -9.58
C SER A 116 5.75 4.51 -10.56
N LEU A 117 6.77 4.11 -11.33
CA LEU A 117 7.33 4.87 -12.46
C LEU A 117 7.44 3.92 -13.67
N ASP A 118 7.02 4.38 -14.85
CA ASP A 118 6.90 3.55 -16.06
C ASP A 118 7.82 4.05 -17.18
N GLY A 119 8.88 4.79 -16.82
CA GLY A 119 9.82 5.40 -17.75
C GLY A 119 10.13 6.85 -17.41
N CYS A 120 10.78 7.54 -18.35
CA CYS A 120 10.98 8.98 -18.28
C CYS A 120 9.65 9.73 -18.39
N GLU A 121 9.65 11.02 -18.06
CA GLU A 121 8.45 11.89 -18.00
C GLU A 121 7.47 11.66 -19.14
N LYS A 122 7.93 11.77 -20.40
CA LYS A 122 7.09 11.57 -21.58
C LYS A 122 6.38 10.21 -21.58
N THR A 123 7.12 9.12 -21.37
CA THR A 123 6.57 7.75 -21.41
C THR A 123 5.64 7.50 -20.22
N HIS A 124 6.03 7.95 -19.03
CA HIS A 124 5.22 7.79 -17.83
C HIS A 124 3.88 8.55 -17.95
N ASP A 125 3.91 9.80 -18.42
CA ASP A 125 2.73 10.61 -18.62
C ASP A 125 1.81 10.07 -19.72
N GLU A 126 2.38 9.52 -20.80
CA GLU A 126 1.61 8.83 -21.84
C GLU A 126 0.83 7.64 -21.29
N ILE A 127 1.40 6.92 -20.31
CA ILE A 127 0.81 5.73 -19.71
C ILE A 127 -0.18 6.09 -18.59
N ARG A 128 0.19 6.98 -17.67
CA ARG A 128 -0.51 7.25 -16.41
C ARG A 128 -1.30 8.55 -16.37
N GLY A 129 -1.12 9.41 -17.37
CA GLY A 129 -1.76 10.71 -17.49
C GLY A 129 -0.77 11.86 -17.33
N LYS A 130 -1.04 12.97 -18.02
CA LYS A 130 -0.18 14.15 -18.07
C LYS A 130 0.12 14.72 -16.67
N GLY A 131 1.38 15.03 -16.40
CA GLY A 131 1.90 15.57 -15.14
C GLY A 131 1.96 14.56 -14.00
N SER A 132 1.81 13.26 -14.28
CA SER A 132 1.89 12.22 -13.24
C SER A 132 3.32 11.97 -12.81
N PHE A 133 4.28 12.07 -13.74
CA PHE A 133 5.70 11.88 -13.45
C PHE A 133 6.20 12.90 -12.43
N ASP A 134 5.97 14.18 -12.70
CA ASP A 134 6.36 15.27 -11.80
C ASP A 134 5.72 15.14 -10.41
N LYS A 135 4.45 14.73 -10.36
CA LYS A 135 3.75 14.49 -9.08
C LYS A 135 4.39 13.33 -8.32
N ALA A 136 4.69 12.22 -9.00
CA ALA A 136 5.36 11.07 -8.39
C ALA A 136 6.76 11.42 -7.88
N VAL A 137 7.55 12.18 -8.65
CA VAL A 137 8.89 12.65 -8.24
C VAL A 137 8.81 13.60 -7.05
N ARG A 138 7.82 14.49 -6.99
CA ARG A 138 7.57 15.31 -5.80
C ARG A 138 7.25 14.45 -4.58
N GLY A 139 6.42 13.41 -4.75
CA GLY A 139 6.13 12.44 -3.70
C GLY A 139 7.38 11.71 -3.20
N ILE A 140 8.25 11.24 -4.10
CA ILE A 140 9.54 10.64 -3.75
C ILE A 140 10.38 11.60 -2.90
N ASN A 141 10.45 12.87 -3.27
CA ASN A 141 11.24 13.86 -2.52
C ASN A 141 10.64 14.17 -1.15
N ALA A 142 9.31 14.14 -1.00
CA ALA A 142 8.64 14.36 0.28
C ALA A 142 8.86 13.22 1.30
N LEU A 143 9.20 12.01 0.83
CA LEU A 143 9.43 10.84 1.66
C LEU A 143 10.86 10.70 2.21
N LYS A 144 11.79 11.56 1.76
CA LYS A 144 13.20 11.55 2.19
C LYS A 144 13.36 11.98 3.64
#